data_AF-B5H4X8-F1
#
_entry.id   AF-B5H4X8-F1
#
_cell.length_a   1.000
_cell.length_b   1.000
_cell.length_c   1.000
_cell.angle_alpha   90.00
_cell.angle_beta   90.00
_cell.angle_gamma   90.00
#
_symmetry.space_group_name_H-M   'P 1'
#
loop_
_entity.id
_entity.type
_entity.pdbx_description
1 polymer ?
#
loop_
_entity_poly.entity_id
_entity_poly.type
_entity_poly.pdbx_seq_one_letter_code
_entity_poly.pdbx_strand_id
1 'polypeptide(L)' 'MTRKVADCRNTPSVSGCTLTISGEEEEVVRAAVEHAVSVHEHTDSPELRQMVRDSLQDEKAHV' A
#
# COMPACT_ATOMS: atom_id res chain seq x y z
N MET A 1 13.63 6.28 -10.24
CA MET A 1 12.17 6.16 -10.47
C MET A 1 11.49 7.06 -9.45
N THR A 2 10.22 7.43 -9.66
CA THR A 2 9.48 8.20 -8.64
C THR A 2 9.13 7.25 -7.51
N ARG A 3 9.51 7.57 -6.26
CA ARG A 3 9.12 6.79 -5.07
C ARG A 3 7.60 6.77 -4.94
N LYS A 4 7.06 5.70 -4.40
CA LYS A 4 5.63 5.46 -4.22
C LYS A 4 5.24 5.46 -2.75
N VAL A 5 3.97 5.71 -2.49
CA VAL A 5 3.36 5.73 -1.16
C VAL A 5 2.07 4.92 -1.17
N ALA A 6 1.96 3.93 -0.29
CA ALA A 6 0.70 3.32 0.14
C ALA A 6 0.30 3.96 1.48
N ASP A 7 -0.85 4.62 1.53
CA ASP A 7 -1.37 5.23 2.75
C ASP A 7 -2.72 4.62 3.11
N CYS A 8 -2.74 3.80 4.16
CA CYS A 8 -3.92 3.07 4.61
C CYS A 8 -5.05 4.00 5.09
N ARG A 9 -4.77 5.27 5.35
CA ARG A 9 -5.78 6.27 5.74
C ARG A 9 -6.67 6.70 4.57
N ASN A 10 -6.22 6.46 3.34
CA ASN A 10 -6.99 6.82 2.13
C ASN A 10 -8.05 5.77 1.78
N THR A 11 -8.04 4.61 2.43
CA THR A 11 -9.05 3.57 2.26
C THR A 11 -9.97 3.50 3.49
N PRO A 12 -11.28 3.29 3.32
CA PRO A 12 -12.17 3.08 4.46
C PRO A 12 -11.74 1.79 5.16
N SER A 13 -11.20 1.92 6.36
CA SER A 13 -10.65 0.80 7.13
C SER A 13 -11.48 0.53 8.37
N VAL A 14 -11.89 -0.73 8.54
CA VAL A 14 -12.49 -1.25 9.77
C VAL A 14 -11.47 -1.34 10.92
N SER A 15 -10.17 -1.45 10.60
CA SER A 15 -9.10 -1.60 11.60
C SER A 15 -8.55 -0.26 12.12
N GLY A 16 -8.95 0.87 11.53
CA GLY A 16 -8.41 2.19 11.89
C GLY A 16 -6.92 2.33 11.56
N CYS A 17 -6.42 1.57 10.57
CA CYS A 17 -5.01 1.55 10.21
C CYS A 17 -4.49 2.94 9.81
N THR A 18 -3.40 3.37 10.45
CA THR A 18 -2.74 4.66 10.19
C THR A 18 -1.39 4.50 9.49
N LEU A 19 -1.06 3.31 8.99
CA LEU A 19 0.24 3.06 8.37
C LEU A 19 0.36 3.78 7.04
N THR A 20 1.57 4.27 6.80
CA THR A 20 2.01 4.79 5.51
C THR A 20 3.33 4.10 5.17
N ILE A 21 3.40 3.49 3.99
CA ILE A 21 4.57 2.75 3.51
C ILE A 21 5.08 3.47 2.26
N SER A 22 6.36 3.87 2.23
CA SER A 22 6.96 4.51 1.07
C SER A 22 8.30 3.90 0.66
N GLY A 23 8.59 3.87 -0.65
CA GLY A 23 9.72 3.14 -1.22
C GLY A 23 9.67 3.10 -2.75
N GLU A 24 10.46 2.23 -3.37
CA GLU A 24 10.28 1.90 -4.78
C GLU A 24 8.98 1.10 -4.97
N GLU A 25 8.37 1.18 -6.16
CA GLU A 25 7.02 0.64 -6.41
C GLU A 25 6.87 -0.83 -5.96
N GLU A 26 7.78 -1.71 -6.38
CA GLU A 26 7.71 -3.13 -6.05
C GLU A 26 7.97 -3.42 -4.56
N GLU A 27 8.76 -2.58 -3.88
CA GLU A 27 8.97 -2.69 -2.44
C GLU A 27 7.67 -2.37 -1.69
N VAL A 28 6.99 -1.30 -2.11
CA VAL A 28 5.73 -0.85 -1.52
C VAL A 28 4.61 -1.84 -1.80
N VAL A 29 4.48 -2.35 -3.03
CA VAL A 29 3.46 -3.38 -3.36
C VAL A 29 3.64 -4.60 -2.47
N ARG A 30 4.87 -5.14 -2.37
CA ARG A 30 5.14 -6.32 -1.55
C ARG A 30 4.79 -6.09 -0.08
N ALA A 31 5.22 -4.96 0.50
CA ALA A 31 4.98 -4.64 1.91
C ALA A 31 3.49 -4.36 2.21
N ALA A 32 2.80 -3.64 1.33
CA ALA A 32 1.39 -3.32 1.50
C ALA A 32 0.48 -4.55 1.33
N VAL A 33 0.83 -5.49 0.44
CA VAL A 33 0.10 -6.77 0.28
C VAL A 33 0.27 -7.63 1.53
N GLU A 34 1.49 -7.78 2.05
CA GLU A 34 1.74 -8.52 3.29
C GLU A 34 0.93 -7.94 4.46
N HIS A 35 0.87 -6.61 4.56
CA HIS A 35 0.03 -5.93 5.55
C HIS A 35 -1.46 -6.18 5.35
N ALA A 36 -1.96 -6.10 4.10
CA ALA A 36 -3.36 -6.36 3.77
C ALA A 36 -3.76 -7.81 4.12
N VAL A 37 -2.88 -8.78 3.92
CA VAL A 37 -3.13 -10.17 4.29
C VAL A 37 -3.11 -10.35 5.81
N SER A 38 -2.05 -9.88 6.47
CA SER A 38 -1.83 -10.12 7.90
C SER A 38 -2.79 -9.36 8.81
N VAL A 39 -3.24 -8.16 8.41
CA VAL A 39 -4.00 -7.24 9.29
C VAL A 39 -5.43 -7.05 8.82
N HIS A 40 -5.66 -7.10 7.50
CA HIS A 40 -6.98 -6.93 6.90
C HIS A 40 -7.59 -8.24 6.41
N GLU A 41 -6.91 -9.38 6.66
CA GLU A 41 -7.37 -10.73 6.32
C GLU A 41 -7.72 -10.91 4.84
N HIS A 42 -7.10 -10.11 3.97
CA HIS A 42 -7.22 -10.31 2.53
C HIS A 42 -6.43 -11.55 2.09
N THR A 43 -6.78 -12.09 0.92
CA THR A 43 -6.00 -13.16 0.29
C THR A 43 -4.94 -12.56 -0.63
N ASP A 44 -3.68 -13.03 -0.53
CA ASP A 44 -2.65 -12.68 -1.51
C ASP A 44 -3.03 -13.28 -2.87
N SER A 45 -3.47 -12.41 -3.78
CA SER A 45 -3.85 -12.77 -5.14
C SER A 45 -3.27 -11.77 -6.14
N PRO A 46 -3.13 -12.15 -7.43
CA PRO A 46 -2.71 -11.22 -8.48
C PRO A 46 -3.59 -9.96 -8.53
N GLU A 47 -4.90 -10.11 -8.29
CA GLU A 47 -5.87 -9.03 -8.27
C GLU A 47 -5.62 -8.07 -7.10
N LEU A 48 -5.37 -8.60 -5.88
CA LEU A 48 -5.02 -7.76 -4.73
C LEU A 48 -3.72 -6.99 -5.00
N ARG A 49 -2.69 -7.65 -5.55
CA ARG A 49 -1.42 -7.00 -5.89
C ARG A 49 -1.61 -5.87 -6.92
N GLN A 50 -2.47 -6.08 -7.91
CA GLN A 50 -2.79 -5.06 -8.90
C GLN A 50 -3.57 -3.90 -8.27
N MET A 51 -4.58 -4.18 -7.45
CA MET A 51 -5.33 -3.15 -6.72
C MET A 51 -4.41 -2.30 -5.83
N VAL A 52 -3.48 -2.93 -5.11
CA VAL A 52 -2.49 -2.22 -4.31
C VAL A 52 -1.64 -1.31 -5.20
N ARG A 53 -1.10 -1.84 -6.31
CA ARG A 53 -0.29 -1.05 -7.26
C ARG A 53 -1.05 0.16 -7.80
N ASP A 54 -2.30 -0.02 -8.19
CA ASP A 54 -3.15 1.06 -8.73
C ASP A 54 -3.53 2.10 -7.66
N SER A 55 -3.49 1.74 -6.38
CA SER A 55 -3.76 2.65 -5.26
C SER A 55 -2.55 3.49 -4.84
N LEU A 56 -1.35 3.17 -5.32
CA LEU A 56 -0.13 3.87 -4.91
C LEU A 56 -0.10 5.30 -5.44
N GLN A 57 0.32 6.21 -4.58
CA GLN A 57 0.52 7.62 -4.93
C GLN A 57 2.01 7.90 -5.11
N ASP A 58 2.34 8.90 -5.94
CA ASP A 58 3.73 9.39 -6.00
C ASP A 58 4.11 10.06 -4.68
N GLU A 59 5.28 9.73 -4.17
CA GLU A 59 5.82 10.40 -2.98
C GLU A 59 6.12 11.86 -3.33
N LYS A 60 5.46 12.77 -2.61
CA LYS A 60 5.76 14.20 -2.74
C LYS A 60 7.21 14.44 -2.30
N ALA A 61 7.96 15.17 -3.11
CA ALA A 61 9.31 15.59 -2.74
C ALA A 61 9.26 16.30 -1.38
N HIS A 62 10.06 15.83 -0.43
CA HIS A 62 10.32 16.59 0.79
C HIS A 62 11.09 17.85 0.39
N VAL A 63 10.42 19.00 0.50
CA VAL A 63 11.05 20.33 0.45
C VAL A 63 11.49 20.77 1.83
#